data_AF-F9RIV8-F1
#
_entry.id   AF-F9RIV8-F1
#
_cell.length_a   1.000
_cell.length_b   1.000
_cell.length_c   1.000
_cell.angle_alpha   90.00
_cell.angle_beta   90.00
_cell.angle_gamma   90.00
#
_symmetry.space_group_name_H-M   'P 1'
#
loop_
_entity.id
_entity.type
_entity.pdbx_description
1 polymer ?
#
loop_
_entity_poly.entity_id
_entity_poly.type
_entity_poly.pdbx_seq_one_letter_code
_entity_poly.pdbx_strand_id
1 'polypeptide(L)'
;MVTENNQLRFSQQLVSGSHQQITSHPRINQTDVFRFYIKGKKGKKIQISLPSDQTIARGNEKISINQFIFGCGLSSAGIATVKNTGITDLLCIGAKATVQSNHSPGTYSNSIPIEIDYL
;
A
#
# COMPACT_ATOMS: atom_id res chain seq x y z
N MET A 1 0.33 -5.67 -15.65
CA MET A 1 -0.23 -4.83 -14.60
C MET A 1 -0.62 -3.50 -15.22
N VAL A 2 -1.78 -2.95 -14.89
CA VAL A 2 -2.16 -1.58 -15.29
C VAL A 2 -2.36 -0.80 -14.00
N THR A 3 -1.60 0.26 -13.80
CA THR A 3 -1.55 1.00 -12.53
C THR A 3 -2.24 2.35 -12.69
N GLU A 4 -3.18 2.67 -11.78
CA GLU A 4 -3.88 3.97 -11.76
C GLU A 4 -3.16 4.98 -10.85
N ASN A 5 -2.54 4.51 -9.77
CA ASN A 5 -1.74 5.33 -8.88
C ASN A 5 -0.55 4.51 -8.34
N ASN A 6 0.66 4.97 -8.66
CA ASN A 6 1.91 4.28 -8.32
C ASN A 6 2.47 4.68 -6.95
N GLN A 7 1.73 5.47 -6.14
CA GLN A 7 2.24 6.05 -4.91
C GLN A 7 1.29 5.83 -3.73
N LEU A 8 1.84 5.36 -2.61
CA LEU A 8 1.22 5.46 -1.30
C LEU A 8 1.60 6.81 -0.70
N ARG A 9 0.61 7.56 -0.18
CA ARG A 9 0.84 8.85 0.47
C ARG A 9 0.19 8.85 1.86
N PHE A 10 0.75 9.64 2.75
CA PHE A 10 0.16 9.92 4.05
C PHE A 10 -0.23 11.40 4.09
N SER A 11 -1.46 11.69 3.69
CA SER A 11 -1.92 13.08 3.50
C SER A 11 -2.32 13.72 4.83
N GLN A 12 -1.91 14.98 5.05
CA GLN A 12 -2.51 15.90 6.02
C GLN A 12 -2.56 15.44 7.49
N GLN A 13 -1.50 14.80 7.99
CA GLN A 13 -1.39 14.47 9.41
C GLN A 13 -0.32 15.33 10.08
N LEU A 14 -0.76 16.23 10.96
CA LEU A 14 0.12 17.06 11.77
C LEU A 14 0.81 16.17 12.80
N VAL A 15 2.13 15.98 12.67
CA VAL A 15 2.92 15.18 13.59
C VAL A 15 3.52 16.10 14.66
N SER A 16 2.98 16.05 15.88
CA SER A 16 3.44 16.89 17.00
C SER A 16 3.98 16.10 18.18
N GLY A 17 3.91 14.77 18.14
CA GLY A 17 4.34 13.88 19.23
C GLY A 17 5.49 12.93 18.84
N SER A 18 6.16 12.36 19.84
CA SER A 18 7.33 11.49 19.64
C SER A 18 7.01 10.12 19.05
N HIS A 19 5.75 9.69 19.03
CA HIS A 19 5.29 8.39 18.52
C HIS A 19 3.89 8.49 17.90
N GLN A 20 3.76 9.21 16.80
CA GLN A 20 2.46 9.38 16.14
C GLN A 20 2.26 8.30 15.07
N GLN A 21 1.14 7.58 15.17
CA GLN A 21 0.73 6.63 14.15
C GLN A 21 -0.03 7.35 13.05
N ILE A 22 0.49 7.25 11.84
CA ILE A 22 -0.17 7.73 10.63
C ILE A 22 -0.69 6.55 9.83
N THR A 23 -1.88 6.68 9.26
CA THR A 23 -2.54 5.60 8.53
C THR A 23 -3.11 6.11 7.23
N SER A 24 -2.71 5.49 6.12
CA SER A 24 -3.37 5.56 4.83
C SER A 24 -4.23 4.31 4.69
N HIS A 25 -5.54 4.44 4.86
CA HIS A 25 -6.45 3.31 4.87
C HIS A 25 -7.08 3.13 3.49
N PRO A 26 -7.09 1.92 2.89
CA PRO A 26 -7.68 1.70 1.58
C PRO A 26 -9.21 1.84 1.62
N ARG A 27 -9.74 2.89 1.00
CA ARG A 27 -11.17 3.01 0.65
C ARG A 27 -11.34 3.28 -0.84
N ILE A 28 -12.53 2.95 -1.34
CA ILE A 28 -12.93 3.28 -2.72
C ILE A 28 -12.91 4.82 -2.85
N ASN A 29 -12.23 5.34 -3.87
CA ASN A 29 -12.03 6.77 -4.19
C ASN A 29 -11.00 7.56 -3.37
N GLN A 30 -10.10 6.89 -2.65
CA GLN A 30 -8.93 7.56 -2.04
C GLN A 30 -7.73 7.61 -2.99
N THR A 31 -6.98 8.72 -2.98
CA THR A 31 -5.78 8.96 -3.80
C THR A 31 -4.48 8.80 -3.03
N ASP A 32 -4.57 8.57 -1.73
CA ASP A 32 -3.44 8.38 -0.82
C ASP A 32 -3.04 6.91 -0.66
N VAL A 33 -3.66 6.02 -1.44
CA VAL A 33 -3.42 4.57 -1.45
C VAL A 33 -2.88 4.12 -2.80
N PHE A 34 -2.06 3.07 -2.81
CA PHE A 34 -1.53 2.48 -4.03
C PHE A 34 -2.64 1.70 -4.75
N ARG A 35 -2.90 2.02 -6.03
CA ARG A 35 -4.07 1.54 -6.78
C ARG A 35 -3.69 0.92 -8.12
N PHE A 36 -4.16 -0.29 -8.36
CA PHE A 36 -3.76 -1.06 -9.52
C PHE A 36 -4.78 -2.14 -9.90
N TYR A 37 -4.65 -2.64 -11.12
CA TYR A 37 -5.32 -3.85 -11.60
C TYR A 37 -4.31 -4.89 -12.05
N ILE A 38 -4.66 -6.16 -11.89
CA ILE A 38 -3.89 -7.28 -12.41
C ILE A 38 -4.63 -7.89 -13.58
N LYS A 39 -3.91 -8.08 -14.69
CA LYS A 39 -4.36 -8.87 -15.84
C LYS A 39 -3.75 -10.27 -15.70
N GLY A 40 -4.56 -11.31 -15.84
CA GLY A 40 -4.14 -12.68 -15.62
C GLY A 40 -5.09 -13.73 -16.19
N LYS A 41 -4.93 -14.99 -15.76
CA LYS A 41 -5.80 -16.10 -16.19
C LYS A 41 -7.21 -15.94 -15.62
N LYS A 42 -8.22 -15.99 -16.49
CA LYS A 42 -9.64 -15.83 -16.13
C LYS A 42 -10.08 -16.82 -15.04
N GLY A 43 -10.82 -16.31 -14.07
CA GLY A 43 -11.40 -17.11 -12.97
C GLY A 43 -10.39 -17.61 -11.94
N LYS A 44 -9.11 -17.23 -12.04
CA LYS A 44 -8.09 -17.64 -11.08
C LYS A 44 -8.00 -16.68 -9.91
N LYS A 45 -7.75 -17.26 -8.74
CA LYS A 45 -7.39 -16.51 -7.54
C LYS A 45 -5.89 -16.22 -7.57
N ILE A 46 -5.55 -15.07 -7.05
CA ILE A 46 -4.18 -14.65 -6.83
C ILE A 46 -4.03 -14.18 -5.40
N GLN A 47 -2.84 -14.35 -4.85
CA GLN A 47 -2.45 -13.81 -3.57
C GLN A 47 -1.39 -12.75 -3.78
N ILE A 48 -1.54 -11.63 -3.09
CA ILE A 48 -0.60 -10.52 -3.07
C ILE A 48 0.09 -10.50 -1.73
N SER A 49 1.42 -10.52 -1.76
CA SER A 49 2.28 -10.35 -0.60
C SER A 49 3.16 -9.12 -0.77
N LEU A 50 3.47 -8.48 0.35
CA LEU A 50 4.50 -7.47 0.45
C LEU A 50 5.48 -7.93 1.53
N PRO A 51 6.78 -7.65 1.36
CA PRO A 51 7.77 -7.95 2.39
C PRO A 51 7.39 -7.27 3.71
N SER A 52 7.58 -7.98 4.83
CA SER A 52 7.45 -7.38 6.16
C SER A 52 8.53 -6.30 6.36
N ASP A 53 8.32 -5.42 7.34
CA ASP A 53 9.36 -4.52 7.83
C ASP A 53 9.94 -3.54 6.79
N GLN A 54 9.04 -2.84 6.10
CA GLN A 54 9.44 -1.81 5.14
C GLN A 54 9.69 -0.48 5.83
N THR A 55 10.62 0.30 5.27
CA THR A 55 10.86 1.68 5.70
C THR A 55 10.72 2.64 4.53
N ILE A 56 10.34 3.87 4.81
CA ILE A 56 10.46 5.00 3.88
C ILE A 56 11.54 5.94 4.41
N ALA A 57 12.37 6.48 3.51
CA ALA A 57 13.55 7.23 3.93
C ALA A 57 13.63 8.62 3.28
N ARG A 58 14.30 9.53 3.98
CA ARG A 58 14.72 10.84 3.49
C ARG A 58 16.12 11.14 4.05
N GLY A 59 17.14 10.98 3.21
CA GLY A 59 18.54 11.02 3.69
C GLY A 59 18.78 9.94 4.75
N ASN A 60 19.18 10.33 5.96
CA ASN A 60 19.45 9.41 7.07
C ASN A 60 18.21 9.12 7.95
N GLU A 61 17.11 9.85 7.77
CA GLU A 61 15.88 9.65 8.52
C GLU A 61 15.08 8.49 7.92
N LYS A 62 14.58 7.58 8.77
CA LYS A 62 13.81 6.39 8.37
C LYS A 62 12.52 6.29 9.18
N ILE A 63 11.42 6.11 8.47
CA ILE A 63 10.10 5.86 9.06
C ILE A 63 9.71 4.41 8.77
N SER A 64 9.40 3.64 9.80
CA SER A 64 8.94 2.26 9.65
C SER A 64 7.47 2.21 9.25
N ILE A 65 7.19 1.41 8.21
CA ILE A 65 5.86 0.94 7.87
C ILE A 65 5.59 -0.26 8.78
N ASN A 66 4.64 -0.09 9.70
CA ASN A 66 4.28 -1.12 10.67
C ASN A 66 3.38 -2.20 10.07
N GLN A 67 2.53 -1.82 9.11
CA GLN A 67 1.53 -2.73 8.54
C GLN A 67 1.07 -2.24 7.18
N PHE A 68 0.97 -3.15 6.21
CA PHE A 68 0.20 -2.91 4.99
C PHE A 68 -1.26 -3.30 5.20
N ILE A 69 -2.17 -2.52 4.61
CA ILE A 69 -3.61 -2.72 4.72
C ILE A 69 -4.14 -2.98 3.32
N PHE A 70 -4.74 -4.14 3.12
CA PHE A 70 -5.37 -4.50 1.85
C PHE A 70 -6.83 -4.05 1.82
N GLY A 71 -7.29 -3.60 0.65
CA GLY A 71 -8.69 -3.24 0.47
C GLY A 71 -9.11 -3.17 -1.00
N CYS A 72 -10.27 -2.54 -1.23
CA CYS A 72 -10.96 -2.59 -2.52
C CYS A 72 -11.27 -4.04 -2.91
N GLY A 73 -10.75 -4.54 -4.04
CA GLY A 73 -10.94 -5.92 -4.49
C GLY A 73 -10.05 -6.97 -3.80
N LEU A 74 -9.17 -6.57 -2.86
CA LEU A 74 -8.36 -7.48 -2.05
C LEU A 74 -9.06 -7.85 -0.75
N SER A 75 -9.00 -9.12 -0.36
CA SER A 75 -9.34 -9.56 0.99
C SER A 75 -8.31 -9.07 2.02
N SER A 76 -8.61 -9.21 3.32
CA SER A 76 -7.64 -8.95 4.40
C SER A 76 -6.38 -9.80 4.33
N ALA A 77 -6.43 -10.94 3.62
CA ALA A 77 -5.28 -11.81 3.36
C ALA A 77 -4.55 -11.49 2.04
N GLY A 78 -4.92 -10.40 1.37
CA GLY A 78 -4.32 -10.01 0.08
C GLY A 78 -4.77 -10.87 -1.10
N ILE A 79 -5.92 -11.54 -1.00
CA ILE A 79 -6.43 -12.42 -2.08
C ILE A 79 -7.38 -11.64 -2.98
N ALA A 80 -7.20 -11.77 -4.30
CA ALA A 80 -8.11 -11.25 -5.32
C ALA A 80 -8.45 -12.33 -6.35
N THR A 81 -9.53 -12.12 -7.11
CA THR A 81 -9.92 -12.99 -8.23
C THR A 81 -9.82 -12.23 -9.54
N VAL A 82 -9.15 -12.83 -10.52
CA VAL A 82 -9.14 -12.34 -11.90
C VAL A 82 -10.50 -12.67 -12.53
N LYS A 83 -11.27 -11.65 -12.92
CA LYS A 83 -12.61 -11.84 -13.49
C LYS A 83 -12.56 -12.59 -14.82
N ASN A 84 -13.73 -12.99 -15.32
CA ASN A 84 -13.88 -13.60 -16.64
C ASN A 84 -13.48 -12.65 -17.79
N THR A 85 -13.34 -11.35 -17.52
CA THR A 85 -12.73 -10.36 -18.43
C THR A 85 -11.20 -10.52 -18.55
N GLY A 86 -10.57 -11.28 -17.66
CA GLY A 86 -9.11 -11.44 -17.57
C GLY A 86 -8.42 -10.37 -16.73
N ILE A 87 -9.18 -9.52 -16.03
CA ILE A 87 -8.67 -8.43 -15.18
C ILE A 87 -9.36 -8.50 -13.81
N THR A 88 -8.66 -8.16 -12.74
CA THR A 88 -9.24 -8.05 -11.39
C THR A 88 -10.17 -6.84 -11.26
N ASP A 89 -10.90 -6.74 -10.13
CA ASP A 89 -11.35 -5.44 -9.65
C ASP A 89 -10.18 -4.51 -9.30
N LEU A 90 -10.49 -3.24 -9.04
CA LEU A 90 -9.53 -2.29 -8.51
C LEU A 90 -8.96 -2.82 -7.18
N LEU A 91 -7.64 -2.93 -7.09
CA LEU A 91 -6.91 -3.39 -5.92
C LEU A 91 -6.25 -2.18 -5.24
N CYS A 92 -6.29 -2.16 -3.91
CA CYS A 92 -5.77 -1.05 -3.12
C CYS A 92 -4.87 -1.55 -1.99
N ILE A 93 -3.70 -0.94 -1.85
CA ILE A 93 -2.79 -1.14 -0.72
C ILE A 93 -2.61 0.19 0.00
N GLY A 94 -3.04 0.23 1.26
CA GLY A 94 -2.72 1.28 2.22
C GLY A 94 -1.62 0.81 3.18
N ALA A 95 -1.25 1.67 4.12
CA ALA A 95 -0.32 1.28 5.17
C ALA A 95 -0.48 2.12 6.45
N LYS A 96 0.08 1.59 7.53
CA LYS A 96 0.25 2.26 8.81
C LYS A 96 1.73 2.44 9.08
N ALA A 97 2.13 3.64 9.47
CA ALA A 97 3.51 3.98 9.80
C ALA A 97 3.57 4.74 11.13
N THR A 98 4.72 4.69 11.79
CA THR A 98 4.97 5.42 13.04
C THR A 98 6.00 6.49 12.77
N VAL A 99 5.61 7.76 12.95
CA VAL A 99 6.48 8.92 12.75
C VAL A 99 6.86 9.50 14.11
N GLN A 100 8.14 9.79 14.27
CA GLN A 100 8.70 10.44 15.45
C GLN A 100 8.81 11.96 15.24
N SER A 101 8.76 12.73 16.32
CA SER A 101 8.79 14.21 16.29
C SER A 101 10.13 14.80 15.85
N ASN A 102 11.21 14.02 15.86
CA ASN A 102 12.54 14.44 15.38
C ASN A 102 12.69 14.32 13.86
N HIS A 103 11.73 13.73 13.16
CA HIS A 103 11.72 13.67 11.70
C HIS A 103 11.39 15.03 11.10
N SER A 104 12.23 15.49 10.18
CA SER A 104 12.06 16.76 9.49
C SER A 104 10.86 16.72 8.53
N PRO A 105 10.10 17.82 8.37
CA PRO A 105 9.10 17.91 7.31
C PRO A 105 9.70 17.63 5.93
N GLY A 106 9.04 16.80 5.12
CA GLY A 106 9.52 16.46 3.79
C GLY A 106 8.85 15.23 3.19
N THR A 107 9.28 14.87 1.97
CA THR A 107 8.84 13.64 1.30
C THR A 107 9.79 12.50 1.67
N TYR A 108 9.23 11.42 2.22
CA TYR A 108 9.91 10.16 2.45
C TYR A 108 9.42 9.15 1.42
N SER A 109 10.32 8.35 0.86
CA SER A 109 9.95 7.39 -0.19
C SER A 109 10.77 6.12 -0.10
N ASN A 110 10.21 5.03 -0.64
CA ASN A 110 10.90 3.78 -0.92
C ASN A 110 10.17 3.05 -2.05
N SER A 111 10.87 2.16 -2.74
CA SER A 111 10.29 1.23 -3.71
C SER A 111 10.05 -0.11 -3.01
N ILE A 112 8.78 -0.51 -2.90
CA ILE A 112 8.40 -1.77 -2.26
C ILE A 112 8.00 -2.77 -3.35
N PRO A 113 8.67 -3.93 -3.46
CA PRO A 113 8.26 -4.95 -4.39
C PRO A 113 6.93 -5.57 -3.96
N ILE A 114 6.11 -5.93 -4.94
CA ILE A 114 4.86 -6.64 -4.75
C ILE A 114 5.02 -8.02 -5.39
N GLU A 115 4.76 -9.06 -4.60
CA GLU A 115 4.77 -10.44 -5.05
C GLU A 115 3.32 -10.88 -5.36
N ILE A 116 3.18 -11.67 -6.42
CA ILE A 116 1.87 -12.14 -6.90
C ILE A 116 1.98 -13.63 -7.21
N ASP A 117 1.26 -14.43 -6.46
CA ASP A 117 1.19 -15.88 -6.64
C ASP A 117 -0.20 -16.30 -7.15
N TYR A 118 -0.22 -17.29 -8.03
CA TYR A 118 -1.48 -17.95 -8.41
C TYR A 118 -1.83 -19.02 -7.37
N LEU A 119 -3.10 -19.01 -6.95
CA LEU A 119 -3.68 -20.02 -6.08
C LEU A 119 -4.36 -21.15 -6.86
#